data_AF-A0A6L7X4C8-F1
#
_entry.id   AF-A0A6L7X4C8-F1
#
_cell.length_a   1.000
_cell.length_b   1.000
_cell.length_c   1.000
_cell.angle_alpha   90.00
_cell.angle_beta   90.00
_cell.angle_gamma   90.00
#
_symmetry.space_group_name_H-M   'P 1'
#
loop_
_entity.id
_entity.type
_entity.pdbx_description
1 polymer ?
#
loop_
_entity_poly.entity_id
_entity_poly.type
_entity_poly.pdbx_seq_one_letter_code
_entity_poly.pdbx_strand_id
1 'polypeptide(L)' 'MEGLAGLFIVLIVIVSYFLPTLIAVLREHHNRLPIFLLNLFLGWTFIGWVASLVWSFTSPPPQD' A
#
# COMPACT_ATOMS: atom_id res chain seq x y z
N MET A 1 -5.68 25.06 17.44
CA MET A 1 -4.52 24.12 17.46
C MET A 1 -4.96 22.66 17.37
N GLU A 2 -6.15 22.30 17.84
CA GLU A 2 -6.65 20.91 17.84
C GLU A 2 -6.93 20.34 16.43
N GLY A 3 -7.50 21.14 15.52
CA GLY A 3 -7.80 20.67 14.15
C GLY A 3 -6.56 20.37 13.28
N LEU A 4 -5.44 21.06 13.52
CA LEU A 4 -4.18 20.86 12.79
C LEU A 4 -3.53 19.53 13.19
N ALA A 5 -3.51 19.22 14.49
CA ALA A 5 -3.01 17.93 14.98
C ALA A 5 -3.83 16.76 14.42
N GLY A 6 -5.16 16.89 14.42
CA GLY A 6 -6.05 15.88 13.82
C GLY A 6 -5.78 15.65 12.34
N LEU A 7 -5.61 16.71 11.55
CA LEU A 7 -5.27 16.60 10.12
C LEU A 7 -3.94 15.88 9.90
N PHE A 8 -2.91 16.21 10.68
CA PHE A 8 -1.60 15.55 10.58
C PHE A 8 -1.69 14.05 10.87
N ILE A 9 -2.44 13.64 11.91
CA ILE A 9 -2.62 12.23 12.24
C ILE A 9 -3.32 11.50 11.10
N VAL A 10 -4.39 12.07 10.55
CA VAL A 10 -5.14 11.47 9.43
C VAL A 10 -4.25 11.30 8.21
N LEU A 11 -3.42 12.31 7.88
CA LEU A 11 -2.49 12.23 6.76
C LEU A 11 -1.46 11.11 6.94
N ILE A 12 -0.88 10.99 8.14
CA ILE A 12 0.08 9.92 8.46
C ILE A 12 -0.58 8.55 8.28
N VAL A 13 -1.79 8.35 8.82
CA VAL A 13 -2.53 7.09 8.71
C VAL A 13 -2.81 6.74 7.26
N ILE A 14 -3.27 7.70 6.45
CA ILE A 14 -3.55 7.49 5.02
C ILE A 14 -2.27 7.08 4.29
N VAL A 15 -1.17 7.79 4.49
CA VAL A 15 0.11 7.47 3.83
C VAL A 15 0.61 6.09 4.24
N SER A 16 0.56 5.75 5.52
CA SER A 16 0.94 4.41 6.01
C SER A 16 0.02 3.31 5.48
N TYR A 17 -1.27 3.58 5.33
CA TYR A 17 -2.23 2.64 4.76
C TYR A 17 -1.93 2.34 3.28
N PHE A 18 -1.56 3.34 2.50
CA PHE A 18 -1.23 3.18 1.08
C PHE A 18 0.23 2.83 0.82
N LEU A 19 1.04 2.58 1.85
CA LEU A 19 2.46 2.21 1.71
C LEU A 19 2.71 1.01 0.77
N PRO A 20 1.94 -0.10 0.81
CA PRO A 20 2.12 -1.23 -0.12
C PRO A 20 1.90 -0.82 -1.58
N THR A 21 0.88 0.01 -1.81
CA THR A 21 0.56 0.53 -3.14
C THR A 21 1.69 1.45 -3.63
N LEU A 22 2.18 2.32 -2.75
CA LEU A 22 3.24 3.26 -3.09
C LEU A 22 4.53 2.52 -3.48
N ILE A 23 4.92 1.48 -2.73
CA ILE A 23 6.09 0.65 -3.06
C ILE A 23 5.90 -0.03 -4.42
N ALA A 24 4.71 -0.60 -4.68
CA ALA A 24 4.43 -1.24 -5.97
C ALA A 24 4.51 -0.26 -7.15
N VAL A 25 4.06 0.98 -6.96
CA VAL A 25 4.15 2.04 -7.99
C VAL A 25 5.59 2.49 -8.19
N LEU A 26 6.33 2.77 -7.11
CA LEU A 26 7.73 3.23 -7.16
C LEU A 26 8.69 2.20 -7.76
N ARG A 27 8.39 0.90 -7.58
CA ARG A 27 9.15 -0.20 -8.18
C ARG A 27 8.68 -0.57 -9.58
N GLU A 28 7.73 0.17 -10.15
CA GLU A 28 7.07 -0.15 -11.43
C GLU A 28 6.59 -1.61 -11.50
N HIS A 29 6.08 -2.13 -10.37
CA HIS A 29 5.73 -3.52 -10.22
C HIS A 29 4.61 -3.90 -11.21
N HIS A 30 4.78 -4.99 -11.95
CA HIS A 30 3.80 -5.45 -12.94
C HIS A 30 2.38 -5.60 -12.34
N ASN A 31 2.31 -6.12 -11.11
CA ASN A 31 1.05 -6.31 -10.38
C ASN A 31 0.64 -5.08 -9.54
N ARG A 32 1.02 -3.86 -9.92
CA ARG A 32 0.63 -2.63 -9.17
C ARG A 32 -0.88 -2.48 -9.00
N LEU A 33 -1.68 -2.80 -10.02
CA LEU A 33 -3.15 -2.74 -9.98
C LEU A 33 -3.73 -3.80 -9.01
N PRO A 34 -3.36 -5.09 -9.12
CA PRO A 34 -3.75 -6.09 -8.13
C PRO A 34 -3.36 -5.74 -6.69
N ILE A 35 -2.13 -5.25 -6.46
CA ILE A 35 -1.66 -4.82 -5.14
C ILE A 35 -2.50 -3.66 -4.61
N PHE A 36 -2.81 -2.68 -5.46
CA PHE A 36 -3.69 -1.56 -5.11
C PHE A 36 -5.09 -2.03 -4.71
N LEU A 37 -5.72 -2.90 -5.51
CA LEU A 37 -7.06 -3.41 -5.23
C LEU A 37 -7.08 -4.23 -3.93
N LEU A 38 -6.08 -5.09 -3.72
CA LEU A 38 -5.95 -5.87 -2.48
C LEU A 38 -5.78 -4.95 -1.27
N ASN A 39 -4.93 -3.93 -1.37
CA ASN A 39 -4.76 -2.95 -0.29
C ASN A 39 -6.02 -2.10 -0.07
N LEU A 40 -6.76 -1.74 -1.12
CA LEU A 40 -7.99 -0.96 -1.00
C LEU A 40 -9.11 -1.74 -0.30
N PHE A 41 -9.35 -2.99 -0.72
CA PHE A 41 -10.46 -3.80 -0.22
C PHE A 41 -10.13 -4.60 1.03
N LEU A 42 -8.87 -4.99 1.25
CA LEU A 42 -8.44 -5.84 2.37
C LEU A 42 -7.37 -5.20 3.25
N GLY A 43 -6.86 -4.00 2.94
CA GLY A 43 -5.85 -3.32 3.76
C GLY A 43 -6.37 -2.89 5.14
N TRP A 44 -7.69 -2.83 5.34
CA TRP A 44 -8.30 -2.63 6.66
C TRP A 44 -8.12 -3.84 7.57
N THR A 45 -7.77 -5.00 7.01
CA THR A 45 -7.33 -6.16 7.76
C THR A 45 -5.81 -6.15 7.85
N PHE A 46 -5.25 -6.43 9.04
CA PHE A 46 -3.79 -6.52 9.20
C PHE A 46 -3.17 -7.54 8.24
N ILE A 47 -3.86 -8.67 8.01
CA ILE A 47 -3.42 -9.73 7.10
C ILE A 47 -3.39 -9.24 5.64
N GLY A 48 -4.47 -8.61 5.16
CA GLY A 48 -4.53 -8.08 3.79
C GLY A 48 -3.51 -6.98 3.54
N TRP A 49 -3.28 -6.11 4.53
CA TRP A 49 -2.23 -5.09 4.46
C TRP A 49 -0.84 -5.73 4.35
N VAL A 50 -0.49 -6.68 5.24
CA VAL A 50 0.81 -7.38 5.20
C VAL A 50 0.97 -8.16 3.90
N ALA A 51 -0.06 -8.84 3.42
CA ALA A 51 -0.02 -9.57 2.15
C ALA A 51 0.27 -8.65 0.97
N SER A 52 -0.41 -7.49 0.87
CA SER A 52 -0.11 -6.50 -0.18
C SER A 52 1.30 -5.94 -0.06
N LEU A 53 1.79 -5.72 1.17
CA LEU A 53 3.14 -5.22 1.42
C LEU A 53 4.18 -6.21 0.94
N VAL A 54 4.10 -7.47 1.36
CA VAL A 54 5.00 -8.54 0.91
C VAL A 54 4.94 -8.67 -0.61
N TRP A 55 3.74 -8.65 -1.20
CA TRP A 55 3.57 -8.75 -2.65
C TRP A 55 4.24 -7.58 -3.40
N SER A 56 4.22 -6.36 -2.84
CA SER A 56 4.89 -5.19 -3.42
C SER A 56 6.43 -5.32 -3.50
N PHE A 57 7.01 -6.21 -2.68
CA PHE A 57 8.44 -6.53 -2.71
C PHE A 57 8.81 -7.73 -3.57
N THR A 58 7.83 -8.48 -4.07
CA THR A 58 8.12 -9.57 -5.02
C THR A 58 8.60 -9.00 -6.36
N SER A 59 9.19 -9.86 -7.17
CA SER A 59 9.46 -9.59 -8.58
C SER A 59 8.94 -10.79 -9.35
N PRO A 60 8.06 -10.62 -10.35
CA PRO A 60 7.72 -11.72 -11.22
C PRO A 60 8.99 -12.19 -11.96
N PRO A 61 9.14 -13.50 -12.22
CA PRO A 61 10.24 -14.00 -13.04
C PRO A 61 10.22 -13.29 -14.42
N PRO A 62 11.38 -13.15 -15.09
CA PRO A 62 11.44 -12.59 -16.43
C PRO A 62 10.37 -13.23 -17.32
N GLN A 63 9.51 -12.40 -17.90
CA GLN A 63 8.61 -12.86 -18.96
C GLN A 63 9.44 -12.83 -20.24
N ASP A 64 9.97 -14.00 -20.60
CA ASP A 64 10.60 -14.27 -21.89
C ASP A 64 9.62 -14.04 -23.05
#